data_AF-A0A6G6K3U1-F1
#
_entry.id   AF-A0A6G6K3U1-F1
#
_cell.length_a   1.000
_cell.length_b   1.000
_cell.length_c   1.000
_cell.angle_alpha   90.00
_cell.angle_beta   90.00
_cell.angle_gamma   90.00
#
_symmetry.space_group_name_H-M   'P 1'
#
loop_
_entity.id
_entity.type
_entity.pdbx_description
1 polymer ?
#
loop_
_entity_poly.entity_id
_entity_poly.type
_entity_poly.pdbx_seq_one_letter_code
_entity_poly.pdbx_strand_id
1 'polypeptide(L)'
;MALILSIESVVTHVICSDEKALIILAVGTVTSSGWTRPELSPWVYITPPKDGIYDFSFIATPPSGIVTPSLRPIIGGGVFPNMPSWVKGVRIHASSNCKEAPVSDICLVDFNKLKLAWDGDLPWPDIFRVTDGTIIGNG
;
A
#
# COMPACT_ATOMS: atom_id res chain seq x y z
N MET A 1 -20.73 -4.40 6.10
CA MET A 1 -19.58 -3.53 5.77
C MET A 1 -20.04 -2.51 4.74
N ALA A 2 -19.40 -1.34 4.68
CA ALA A 2 -19.73 -0.26 3.75
C ALA A 2 -18.46 0.29 3.10
N LEU A 3 -18.60 0.87 1.89
CA LEU A 3 -17.49 1.55 1.22
C LEU A 3 -17.07 2.80 2.00
N ILE A 4 -15.76 3.05 2.00
CA ILE A 4 -15.19 4.30 2.51
C ILE A 4 -15.57 5.45 1.58
N LEU A 5 -15.70 6.67 2.11
CA LEU A 5 -16.21 7.81 1.34
C LEU A 5 -15.31 8.10 0.14
N SER A 6 -14.04 8.41 0.41
CA SER A 6 -13.07 8.78 -0.61
C SER A 6 -11.68 8.25 -0.31
N ILE A 7 -10.86 8.05 -1.34
CA ILE A 7 -9.45 7.67 -1.25
C ILE A 7 -8.58 8.88 -1.52
N GLU A 8 -7.65 9.16 -0.61
CA GLU A 8 -6.68 10.25 -0.69
C GLU A 8 -5.37 9.77 -1.29
N SER A 9 -4.81 8.66 -0.80
CA SER A 9 -3.55 8.11 -1.30
C SER A 9 -3.58 6.59 -1.31
N VAL A 10 -2.84 6.03 -2.26
CA VAL A 10 -2.66 4.58 -2.42
C VAL A 10 -1.18 4.33 -2.63
N VAL A 11 -0.63 3.39 -1.87
CA VAL A 11 0.74 2.95 -1.94
C VAL A 11 0.75 1.44 -2.16
N THR A 12 1.51 1.00 -3.16
CA THR A 12 1.52 -0.38 -3.66
C THR A 12 2.94 -0.87 -3.81
N HIS A 13 3.21 -2.04 -3.22
CA HIS A 13 4.52 -2.67 -3.24
C HIS A 13 4.40 -4.16 -3.52
N VAL A 14 5.36 -4.73 -4.24
CA VAL A 14 5.46 -6.18 -4.44
C VAL A 14 6.66 -6.71 -3.72
N ILE A 15 6.45 -7.70 -2.86
CA ILE A 15 7.54 -8.49 -2.33
C ILE A 15 7.95 -9.49 -3.41
N CYS A 16 9.19 -9.39 -3.87
CA CYS A 16 9.82 -10.41 -4.70
C CYS A 16 10.29 -11.57 -3.80
N SER A 17 9.34 -12.41 -3.37
CA SER A 17 9.63 -13.74 -2.81
C SER A 17 9.29 -14.80 -3.86
N ASP A 18 9.53 -16.08 -3.56
CA ASP A 18 9.17 -17.21 -4.42
C ASP A 18 7.68 -17.19 -4.77
N GLU A 19 6.86 -16.75 -3.81
CA GLU A 19 5.46 -16.38 -4.01
C GLU A 19 5.34 -14.85 -4.06
N LYS A 20 5.23 -14.26 -5.26
CA LYS A 20 5.04 -12.80 -5.44
C LYS A 20 3.83 -12.34 -4.62
N ALA A 21 4.08 -11.57 -3.57
CA ALA A 21 3.04 -11.05 -2.69
C ALA A 21 2.85 -9.55 -2.95
N LEU A 22 1.59 -9.13 -3.11
CA LEU A 22 1.22 -7.75 -3.32
C LEU A 22 0.80 -7.11 -1.99
N ILE A 23 1.52 -6.08 -1.56
CA ILE A 23 1.18 -5.25 -0.42
C ILE A 23 0.48 -4.00 -0.92
N ILE A 24 -0.69 -3.73 -0.37
CA ILE A 24 -1.46 -2.52 -0.67
C ILE A 24 -1.73 -1.79 0.64
N LEU A 25 -1.45 -0.49 0.65
CA LEU A 25 -1.82 0.43 1.72
C LEU A 25 -2.64 1.57 1.10
N ALA A 26 -3.85 1.77 1.61
CA ALA A 26 -4.76 2.81 1.17
C ALA A 26 -5.10 3.73 2.33
N VAL A 27 -5.04 5.03 2.07
CA VAL A 27 -5.51 6.08 2.99
C VAL A 27 -6.74 6.72 2.37
N GLY A 28 -7.82 6.77 3.13
CA GLY A 28 -9.07 7.37 2.72
C GLY A 28 -9.70 8.20 3.83
N THR A 29 -10.87 8.75 3.55
CA THR A 29 -11.67 9.54 4.49
C THR A 29 -13.02 8.88 4.70
N VAL A 30 -13.56 8.94 5.93
CA VAL A 30 -14.92 8.50 6.30
C VAL A 30 -15.78 9.67 6.75
N THR A 31 -17.11 9.51 6.73
CA THR A 31 -18.09 10.57 7.02
C THR A 31 -18.38 10.81 8.50
N SER A 32 -17.97 9.90 9.38
CA SER A 32 -18.27 9.99 10.82
C SER A 32 -17.16 9.39 11.68
N SER A 33 -17.22 9.63 13.00
CA SER A 33 -16.41 8.87 13.95
C SER A 33 -16.92 7.43 14.11
N GLY A 34 -16.04 6.52 14.56
CA GLY A 34 -16.41 5.16 14.96
C GLY A 34 -16.40 4.10 13.85
N TRP A 35 -15.88 4.42 12.66
CA TRP A 35 -15.60 3.41 11.64
C TRP A 35 -14.47 2.49 12.12
N THR A 36 -14.63 1.19 11.90
CA THR A 36 -13.66 0.17 12.36
C THR A 36 -13.41 -0.88 11.28
N ARG A 37 -12.36 -1.68 11.45
CA ARG A 37 -11.99 -2.79 10.53
C ARG A 37 -11.90 -2.35 9.06
N PRO A 38 -11.03 -1.38 8.72
CA PRO A 38 -10.76 -1.06 7.33
C PRO A 38 -10.07 -2.23 6.64
N GLU A 39 -10.59 -2.62 5.49
CA GLU A 39 -10.17 -3.79 4.73
C GLU A 39 -10.22 -3.50 3.23
N LEU A 40 -9.29 -4.10 2.49
CA LEU A 40 -9.28 -4.11 1.03
C LEU A 40 -9.80 -5.45 0.54
N SER A 41 -10.97 -5.45 -0.11
CA SER A 41 -11.58 -6.65 -0.67
C SER A 41 -11.21 -6.77 -2.15
N PRO A 42 -10.49 -7.83 -2.58
CA PRO A 42 -10.17 -8.05 -3.99
C PRO A 42 -11.41 -8.42 -4.79
N TRP A 43 -11.45 -8.03 -6.06
CA TRP A 43 -12.48 -8.47 -7.00
C TRP A 43 -12.10 -9.79 -7.66
N VAL A 44 -13.01 -10.74 -7.70
CA VAL A 44 -12.75 -12.03 -8.37
C VAL A 44 -13.20 -11.94 -9.82
N TYR A 45 -12.26 -12.18 -10.75
CA TYR A 45 -12.54 -12.19 -12.18
C TYR A 45 -12.59 -13.61 -12.72
N ILE A 46 -13.57 -13.86 -13.60
CA ILE A 46 -13.60 -15.08 -14.43
C ILE A 46 -12.59 -14.94 -15.59
N THR A 47 -12.51 -13.73 -16.17
CA THR A 47 -11.61 -13.41 -17.27
C THR A 47 -10.69 -12.27 -16.85
N PRO A 48 -9.35 -12.41 -16.98
CA PRO A 48 -8.43 -11.34 -16.64
C PRO A 48 -8.76 -10.03 -17.39
N PRO A 49 -8.73 -8.89 -16.71
CA PRO A 49 -9.02 -7.61 -17.33
C PRO A 49 -7.92 -7.22 -18.32
N LYS A 50 -8.31 -6.64 -19.47
CA LYS A 50 -7.40 -6.33 -20.58
C LYS A 50 -6.38 -5.25 -20.27
N ASP A 51 -6.71 -4.37 -19.33
CA ASP A 51 -5.84 -3.28 -18.85
C ASP A 51 -4.75 -3.78 -17.89
N GLY A 52 -4.88 -5.02 -17.36
CA GLY A 52 -3.96 -5.57 -16.38
C GLY A 52 -4.09 -4.91 -15.00
N ILE A 53 -5.23 -4.30 -14.69
CA ILE A 53 -5.48 -3.61 -13.43
C ILE A 53 -6.29 -4.51 -12.51
N TYR A 54 -5.82 -4.72 -11.28
CA TYR A 54 -6.53 -5.48 -10.27
C TYR A 54 -7.42 -4.55 -9.43
N ASP A 55 -8.74 -4.69 -9.51
CA ASP A 55 -9.69 -3.90 -8.72
C ASP A 55 -9.84 -4.42 -7.28
N PHE A 56 -9.88 -3.49 -6.35
CA PHE A 56 -10.14 -3.70 -4.92
C PHE A 56 -11.23 -2.74 -4.45
N SER A 57 -12.07 -3.17 -3.51
CA SER A 57 -13.00 -2.30 -2.80
C SER A 57 -12.47 -1.93 -1.43
N PHE A 58 -12.41 -0.63 -1.12
CA PHE A 58 -12.01 -0.17 0.21
C PHE A 58 -13.23 -0.07 1.12
N ILE A 59 -13.35 -1.06 2.00
CA ILE A 59 -14.52 -1.24 2.86
C ILE A 59 -14.12 -1.10 4.33
N ALA A 60 -15.08 -0.68 5.15
CA ALA A 60 -14.96 -0.66 6.59
C ALA A 60 -16.30 -0.99 7.25
N THR A 61 -16.25 -1.29 8.55
CA THR A 61 -17.46 -1.48 9.36
C THR A 61 -17.95 -0.11 9.82
N PRO A 62 -19.17 0.31 9.41
CA PRO A 62 -19.73 1.57 9.86
C PRO A 62 -20.04 1.50 11.36
N PRO A 63 -19.98 2.64 12.07
CA PRO A 63 -20.36 2.69 13.49
C PRO A 63 -21.83 2.34 13.70
N SER A 64 -22.14 1.76 14.86
CA SER A 64 -23.51 1.58 15.33
C SER A 64 -23.89 2.66 16.35
N GLY A 65 -25.10 3.21 16.25
CA GLY A 65 -25.64 4.18 17.21
C GLY A 65 -25.43 5.64 16.79
N ILE A 66 -25.66 6.57 17.73
CA ILE A 66 -25.52 8.00 17.48
C ILE A 66 -24.04 8.35 17.44
N VAL A 67 -23.57 8.80 16.28
CA VAL A 67 -22.19 9.25 16.05
C VAL A 67 -22.16 10.67 15.54
N THR A 68 -21.05 11.35 15.82
CA THR A 68 -20.83 12.71 15.33
C THR A 68 -20.41 12.66 13.85
N PRO A 69 -21.15 13.32 12.94
CA PRO A 69 -20.73 13.46 11.55
C PRO A 69 -19.47 14.33 11.52
N SER A 70 -18.35 13.75 11.12
CA SER A 70 -17.06 14.42 11.00
C SER A 70 -16.18 13.66 10.02
N LEU A 71 -15.52 14.38 9.12
CA LEU A 71 -14.56 13.78 8.19
C LEU A 71 -13.32 13.33 8.96
N ARG A 72 -12.99 12.04 8.88
CA ARG A 72 -11.83 11.45 9.57
C ARG A 72 -11.01 10.60 8.60
N PRO A 73 -9.67 10.64 8.67
CA PRO A 73 -8.85 9.73 7.89
C PRO A 73 -9.00 8.29 8.41
N ILE A 74 -8.94 7.32 7.50
CA ILE A 74 -8.91 5.89 7.78
C ILE A 74 -7.83 5.24 6.92
N ILE A 75 -7.07 4.33 7.52
CA ILE A 75 -5.98 3.62 6.85
C ILE A 75 -6.33 2.15 6.85
N GLY A 76 -6.26 1.51 5.69
CA GLY A 76 -6.44 0.08 5.54
C GLY A 76 -5.43 -0.49 4.56
N GLY A 77 -5.10 -1.75 4.75
CA GLY A 77 -4.12 -2.42 3.90
C GLY A 77 -4.24 -3.92 4.02
N GLY A 78 -3.53 -4.61 3.15
CA GLY A 78 -3.52 -6.06 3.11
C GLY A 78 -2.31 -6.60 2.37
N VAL A 79 -1.96 -7.84 2.69
CA VAL A 79 -1.00 -8.64 1.93
C VAL A 79 -1.80 -9.66 1.13
N PHE A 80 -1.67 -9.59 -0.18
CA PHE A 80 -2.33 -10.49 -1.12
C PHE A 80 -1.28 -11.47 -1.68
N PRO A 81 -1.24 -12.71 -1.18
CA PRO A 81 -0.33 -13.72 -1.69
C PRO A 81 -0.74 -14.13 -3.12
N ASN A 82 0.20 -14.72 -3.86
CA ASN A 82 -0.04 -15.27 -5.20
C ASN A 82 -0.59 -14.23 -6.19
N MET A 83 0.08 -13.08 -6.30
CA MET A 83 -0.28 -12.07 -7.28
C MET A 83 -0.25 -12.66 -8.71
N PRO A 84 -1.37 -12.60 -9.47
CA PRO A 84 -1.39 -13.10 -10.83
C PRO A 84 -0.39 -12.35 -11.73
N SER A 85 0.24 -13.07 -12.66
CA SER A 85 1.29 -12.51 -13.54
C SER A 85 0.81 -11.41 -14.49
N TRP A 86 -0.50 -11.31 -14.73
CA TRP A 86 -1.10 -10.28 -15.59
C TRP A 86 -1.27 -8.93 -14.89
N VAL A 87 -1.15 -8.88 -13.56
CA VAL A 87 -1.35 -7.65 -12.78
C VAL A 87 -0.18 -6.70 -13.00
N LYS A 88 -0.49 -5.50 -13.50
CA LYS A 88 0.44 -4.38 -13.73
C LYS A 88 0.15 -3.19 -12.80
N GLY A 89 -1.08 -3.08 -12.33
CA GLY A 89 -1.59 -1.98 -11.53
C GLY A 89 -2.69 -2.47 -10.60
N VAL A 90 -3.04 -1.65 -9.62
CA VAL A 90 -4.25 -1.85 -8.81
C VAL A 90 -5.16 -0.63 -8.93
N ARG A 91 -6.47 -0.86 -8.86
CA ARG A 91 -7.48 0.18 -8.75
C ARG A 91 -8.26 -0.03 -7.47
N ILE A 92 -8.29 0.97 -6.61
CA ILE A 92 -9.06 0.93 -5.36
C ILE A 92 -10.31 1.76 -5.54
N HIS A 93 -11.47 1.14 -5.30
CA HIS A 93 -12.79 1.74 -5.37
C HIS A 93 -13.25 2.18 -3.98
N ALA A 94 -13.65 3.42 -3.88
CA ALA A 94 -14.39 4.00 -2.76
C ALA A 94 -15.77 4.46 -3.23
N SER A 95 -16.57 4.98 -2.30
CA SER A 95 -17.94 5.40 -2.59
C SER A 95 -18.02 6.59 -3.54
N SER A 96 -17.08 7.54 -3.47
CA SER A 96 -17.11 8.77 -4.28
C SER A 96 -16.07 8.81 -5.38
N ASN A 97 -15.01 7.99 -5.30
CA ASN A 97 -13.93 7.97 -6.27
C ASN A 97 -13.30 6.59 -6.42
N CYS A 98 -12.51 6.44 -7.47
CA CYS A 98 -11.54 5.35 -7.59
C CYS A 98 -10.13 5.95 -7.76
N LYS A 99 -9.11 5.24 -7.28
CA LYS A 99 -7.71 5.59 -7.51
C LYS A 99 -6.94 4.41 -8.07
N GLU A 100 -6.19 4.68 -9.12
CA GLU A 100 -5.26 3.73 -9.72
C GLU A 100 -3.85 3.99 -9.21
N ALA A 101 -3.12 2.92 -8.94
CA ALA A 101 -1.72 2.97 -8.59
C ALA A 101 -0.97 1.89 -9.39
N PRO A 102 0.14 2.23 -10.05
CA PRO A 102 0.98 1.24 -10.69
C PRO A 102 1.54 0.30 -9.62
N VAL A 103 1.71 -0.97 -9.96
CA VAL A 103 2.44 -1.88 -9.09
C VAL A 103 3.92 -1.52 -9.22
N SER A 104 4.49 -0.97 -8.16
CA SER A 104 5.92 -0.72 -8.10
C SER A 104 6.63 -1.96 -7.57
N ASP A 105 7.55 -2.50 -8.37
CA ASP A 105 8.47 -3.54 -7.92
C ASP A 105 9.52 -2.90 -6.99
N ILE A 106 9.10 -2.51 -5.79
CA ILE A 106 10.03 -2.43 -4.68
C ILE A 106 10.17 -3.86 -4.18
N CYS A 107 10.99 -4.63 -4.91
CA CYS A 107 11.74 -5.69 -4.26
C CYS A 107 12.37 -4.99 -3.06
N LEU A 108 11.93 -5.29 -1.84
CA LEU A 108 12.66 -4.89 -0.64
C LEU A 108 14.07 -5.29 -0.93
N VAL A 109 14.84 -4.25 -1.21
CA VAL A 109 16.03 -4.35 -2.02
C VAL A 109 16.84 -5.41 -1.31
N ASP A 110 17.22 -6.47 -2.02
CA ASP A 110 18.41 -7.22 -1.66
C ASP A 110 19.38 -6.16 -1.12
N PHE A 111 19.68 -6.16 0.18
CA PHE A 111 20.37 -5.03 0.82
C PHE A 111 21.72 -4.78 0.11
N ASN A 112 22.20 -5.74 -0.68
CA ASN A 112 23.34 -5.65 -1.59
C ASN A 112 23.12 -4.75 -2.83
N LYS A 113 21.88 -4.54 -3.31
CA LYS A 113 21.56 -3.61 -4.41
C LYS A 113 21.48 -2.15 -3.96
N LEU A 114 21.12 -1.88 -2.70
CA LEU A 114 21.20 -0.55 -2.09
C LEU A 114 22.65 -0.08 -1.91
N LYS A 115 23.61 -1.00 -1.79
CA LYS A 115 25.05 -0.72 -1.78
C LYS A 115 25.59 -0.15 -3.10
N LEU A 116 24.93 -0.38 -4.23
CA LEU A 116 25.43 -0.01 -5.56
C LEU A 116 24.93 1.35 -6.08
N ALA A 117 24.07 2.04 -5.32
CA ALA A 117 23.61 3.39 -5.67
C ALA A 117 24.46 4.50 -5.00
N TRP A 118 25.52 4.12 -4.27
CA TRP A 118 26.36 5.03 -3.48
C TRP A 118 27.82 4.93 -3.92
N ASP A 119 28.07 5.37 -5.15
CA ASP A 119 29.42 5.48 -5.73
C ASP A 119 29.79 6.94 -6.03
N GLY A 120 29.25 7.89 -5.25
CA GLY A 120 29.41 9.32 -5.50
C GLY A 120 29.67 10.09 -4.21
N ASP A 121 30.92 10.54 -4.06
CA ASP A 121 31.45 11.44 -3.05
C ASP A 121 30.45 12.50 -2.56
N LEU A 122 29.90 12.32 -1.35
CA LEU A 122 29.22 13.40 -0.63
C LEU A 122 30.22 14.13 0.26
N PRO A 123 30.33 15.47 0.17
CA PRO A 123 31.15 16.25 1.07
C PRO A 123 30.35 16.56 2.36
N TRP A 124 30.91 16.18 3.51
CA TRP A 124 30.57 16.56 4.91
C TRP A 124 29.43 15.80 5.65
N PRO A 125 29.50 15.66 7.00
CA PRO A 125 30.51 14.98 7.81
C PRO A 125 30.00 13.63 8.40
N ASP A 126 30.95 12.82 8.89
CA ASP A 126 30.84 11.44 9.41
C ASP A 126 29.85 11.21 10.58
N ILE A 127 28.54 11.17 10.35
CA ILE A 127 27.58 10.84 11.43
C ILE A 127 27.22 9.34 11.45
N PHE A 128 27.37 8.62 10.34
CA PHE A 128 26.99 7.21 10.25
C PHE A 128 28.04 6.40 9.47
N ARG A 129 28.62 5.39 10.13
CA ARG A 129 29.45 4.36 9.47
C ARG A 129 28.64 3.08 9.31
N VAL A 130 28.58 2.55 8.10
CA VAL A 130 27.98 1.25 7.82
C VAL A 130 29.09 0.20 7.83
N THR A 131 29.03 -0.75 8.75
CA THR A 131 29.89 -1.95 8.77
C THR A 131 28.99 -3.17 8.83
N ASP A 132 29.19 -4.13 7.92
CA ASP A 132 28.48 -5.41 7.86
C ASP A 132 26.95 -5.34 7.95
N GLY A 133 26.35 -4.41 7.18
CA GLY A 133 24.90 -4.35 7.00
C GLY A 133 24.11 -3.83 8.20
N THR A 134 24.78 -3.33 9.24
CA THR A 134 24.12 -2.73 10.40
C THR A 134 24.42 -1.22 10.43
N ILE A 135 23.38 -0.39 10.51
CA ILE A 135 23.51 1.05 10.75
C ILE A 135 23.66 1.25 12.26
N ILE A 136 24.85 1.63 12.70
CA ILE A 136 25.08 2.09 14.07
C ILE A 136 25.16 3.62 14.05
N GLY A 137 24.29 4.27 14.83
CA GLY A 137 24.45 5.69 15.13
C GLY A 137 25.62 5.87 16.09
N ASN A 138 26.50 6.84 15.83
CA ASN A 138 27.52 7.21 16.80
C ASN A 138 26.83 7.85 18.01
N GLY A 139 26.94 7.19 19.17
CA GLY A 139 26.78 7.84 20.48
C GLY A 139 28.05 8.55 20.90
#